data_AF-A0AAW9BR13-F1
#
_entry.id   AF-A0AAW9BR13-F1
#
_cell.length_a   1.000
_cell.length_b   1.000
_cell.length_c   1.000
_cell.angle_alpha   90.00
_cell.angle_beta   90.00
_cell.angle_gamma   90.00
#
_symmetry.space_group_name_H-M   'P 1'
#
loop_
_entity.id
_entity.type
_entity.pdbx_description
1 polymer ?
#
loop_
_entity_poly.entity_id
_entity_poly.type
_entity_poly.pdbx_seq_one_letter_code
_entity_poly.pdbx_strand_id
1 'polypeptide(L)'
;MCDKKYRDYEVAIMVDVNPFDRVMNELKSRGRKNAHILSILQFDWPASEAIIEKLSCYITDGIKANQEPVIYPIIEEALHRYSQLVFHEQREKYEDPARIGAFLETLITETCRALEVQIVDSGGDSWSVDSGESFSLWLSSHP
;
A
#
# COMPACT_ATOMS: atom_id res chain seq x y z
N MET A 1 -21.41 -11.99 8.28
CA MET A 1 -20.96 -10.59 8.48
C MET A 1 -19.45 -10.61 8.32
N CYS A 2 -18.92 -10.08 7.23
CA CYS A 2 -17.48 -9.93 7.07
C CYS A 2 -16.99 -8.91 8.10
N ASP A 3 -16.03 -9.29 8.93
CA ASP A 3 -15.36 -8.34 9.80
C ASP A 3 -14.62 -7.32 8.92
N LYS A 4 -15.10 -6.06 8.89
CA LYS A 4 -14.36 -4.95 8.26
C LYS A 4 -13.00 -4.79 8.95
N LYS A 5 -11.90 -4.79 8.17
CA LYS A 5 -10.50 -4.64 8.63
C LYS A 5 -10.24 -3.27 9.29
N TYR A 6 -10.81 -2.21 8.73
CA TYR A 6 -10.68 -0.84 9.22
C TYR A 6 -12.02 -0.35 9.77
N ARG A 7 -12.03 0.17 11.01
CA ARG A 7 -13.21 0.71 11.71
C ARG A 7 -12.79 1.88 12.59
N ASP A 8 -13.77 2.54 13.20
CA ASP A 8 -13.57 3.56 14.23
C ASP A 8 -12.59 4.65 13.76
N TYR A 9 -12.94 5.27 12.63
CA TYR A 9 -12.08 6.26 11.98
C TYR A 9 -11.97 7.55 12.78
N GLU A 10 -10.73 8.03 12.90
CA GLU A 10 -10.41 9.32 13.49
C GLU A 10 -9.49 10.09 12.53
N VAL A 11 -9.81 11.36 12.31
CA VAL A 11 -9.00 12.24 11.45
C VAL A 11 -8.51 13.42 12.28
N ALA A 12 -7.19 13.53 12.43
CA ALA A 12 -6.53 14.66 13.05
C ALA A 12 -5.86 15.54 11.99
N ILE A 13 -5.96 16.87 12.15
CA ILE A 13 -5.21 17.81 11.30
C ILE A 13 -3.74 17.70 11.68
N MET A 14 -2.92 17.24 10.74
CA MET A 14 -1.48 17.15 10.88
C MET A 14 -0.83 18.36 10.24
N VAL A 15 -0.04 19.10 11.02
CA VAL A 15 0.89 20.11 10.49
C VAL A 15 2.29 19.53 10.64
N ASP A 16 2.59 18.51 9.83
CA ASP A 16 3.91 17.88 9.84
C ASP A 16 4.75 18.45 8.69
N VAL A 17 5.99 18.83 9.00
CA VAL A 17 6.91 19.45 8.04
C VAL A 17 7.54 18.40 7.13
N ASN A 18 7.48 17.11 7.52
CA ASN A 18 8.05 16.02 6.74
C ASN A 18 7.32 14.67 6.96
N PRO A 19 6.14 14.48 6.34
CA PRO A 19 5.33 13.27 6.51
C PRO A 19 6.04 12.00 6.01
N PHE A 20 6.85 12.11 4.97
CA PHE A 20 7.57 10.97 4.39
C PHE A 20 8.63 10.41 5.34
N ASP A 21 9.52 11.24 5.89
CA ASP A 21 10.57 10.77 6.80
C ASP A 21 9.98 10.10 8.04
N ARG A 22 8.86 10.64 8.53
CA ARG A 22 8.13 10.04 9.65
C ARG A 22 7.61 8.65 9.30
N VAL A 23 6.93 8.51 8.17
CA VAL A 23 6.41 7.21 7.71
C VAL A 23 7.54 6.20 7.55
N MET A 24 8.65 6.60 6.92
CA MET A 24 9.79 5.72 6.70
C MET A 24 10.48 5.28 8.00
N ASN A 25 10.62 6.19 8.96
CA ASN A 25 11.21 5.87 10.26
C ASN A 25 10.32 4.91 11.07
N GLU A 26 9.01 5.14 11.06
CA GLU A 26 8.05 4.26 11.73
C GLU A 26 7.99 2.87 11.08
N LEU A 27 7.97 2.78 9.75
CA LEU A 27 8.01 1.48 9.06
C LEU A 27 9.26 0.67 9.41
N LYS A 28 10.41 1.35 9.55
CA LYS A 28 11.67 0.72 9.97
C LYS A 28 11.65 0.32 11.44
N SER A 29 11.01 1.10 12.32
CA SER A 29 10.92 0.84 13.77
C SER A 29 9.98 -0.32 14.09
N ARG A 30 8.90 -0.47 13.31
CA ARG A 30 7.83 -1.48 13.48
C ARG A 30 8.28 -2.92 13.27
N GLY A 31 9.41 -3.16 12.61
CA GLY A 31 10.00 -4.50 12.57
C GLY A 31 11.21 -4.65 11.66
N ARG A 32 12.18 -5.48 12.10
CA ARG A 32 13.38 -5.81 11.30
C ARG A 32 13.03 -6.39 9.93
N LYS A 33 11.93 -7.15 9.84
CA LYS A 33 11.44 -7.69 8.57
C LYS A 33 11.04 -6.57 7.62
N ASN A 34 10.20 -5.62 8.07
CA ASN A 34 9.75 -4.50 7.25
C ASN A 34 10.93 -3.65 6.76
N ALA A 35 11.86 -3.31 7.66
CA ALA A 35 13.09 -2.59 7.30
C ALA A 35 13.89 -3.33 6.21
N HIS A 36 14.07 -4.64 6.37
CA HIS A 36 14.80 -5.46 5.39
C HIS A 36 14.10 -5.54 4.03
N ILE A 37 12.79 -5.80 4.01
CA ILE A 37 12.02 -5.87 2.76
C ILE A 37 12.01 -4.52 2.06
N LEU A 38 11.83 -3.43 2.80
CA LEU A 38 11.84 -2.07 2.27
C LEU A 38 13.19 -1.76 1.62
N SER A 39 14.31 -2.15 2.25
CA SER A 39 15.63 -2.01 1.63
C SER A 39 15.79 -2.83 0.35
N ILE A 40 15.23 -4.05 0.28
CA ILE A 40 15.25 -4.86 -0.95
C ILE A 40 14.41 -4.18 -2.04
N LEU A 41 13.22 -3.70 -1.71
CA LEU A 41 12.34 -3.00 -2.66
C LEU A 41 13.03 -1.77 -3.22
N GLN A 42 13.65 -0.93 -2.37
CA GLN A 42 14.34 0.28 -2.80
C GLN A 42 15.60 -0.02 -3.63
N PHE A 43 16.25 -1.17 -3.40
CA PHE A 43 17.38 -1.60 -4.23
C PHE A 43 16.92 -2.10 -5.60
N ASP A 44 15.91 -2.96 -5.64
CA ASP A 44 15.37 -3.55 -6.87
C ASP A 44 14.59 -2.51 -7.70
N TRP A 45 13.93 -1.55 -7.04
CA TRP A 45 13.11 -0.52 -7.65
C TRP A 45 13.18 0.82 -6.89
N PRO A 46 14.22 1.64 -7.15
CA PRO A 46 14.42 2.91 -6.44
C PRO A 46 13.23 3.89 -6.52
N ALA A 47 12.44 3.82 -7.60
CA ALA A 47 11.26 4.67 -7.77
C ALA A 47 10.15 4.39 -6.74
N SER A 48 10.21 3.27 -6.01
CA SER A 48 9.27 2.98 -4.92
C SER A 48 9.28 4.08 -3.85
N GLU A 49 10.41 4.73 -3.63
CA GLU A 49 10.57 5.80 -2.65
C GLU A 49 9.65 6.99 -2.97
N ALA A 50 9.67 7.46 -4.22
CA ALA A 50 8.81 8.55 -4.67
C ALA A 50 7.31 8.19 -4.62
N ILE A 51 6.96 6.92 -4.75
CA ILE A 51 5.57 6.45 -4.63
C ILE A 51 5.12 6.49 -3.17
N ILE A 52 5.96 6.01 -2.24
CA ILE A 52 5.68 6.07 -0.80
C ILE A 52 5.62 7.52 -0.33
N GLU A 53 6.50 8.39 -0.84
CA GLU A 53 6.48 9.83 -0.57
C GLU A 53 5.15 10.46 -1.01
N LYS A 54 4.74 10.25 -2.26
CA LYS A 54 3.45 10.74 -2.75
C LYS A 54 2.29 10.23 -1.91
N LEU A 55 2.28 8.94 -1.58
CA LEU A 55 1.26 8.36 -0.72
C LEU A 55 1.22 9.03 0.66
N SER A 56 2.38 9.30 1.25
CA SER A 56 2.52 9.95 2.56
C SER A 56 2.00 11.39 2.57
N CYS A 57 1.99 12.07 1.42
CA CYS A 57 1.39 13.39 1.27
C CYS A 57 -0.15 13.37 1.29
N TYR A 58 -0.78 12.27 0.85
CA TYR A 58 -2.23 12.14 0.80
C TYR A 58 -2.80 11.39 2.01
N ILE A 59 -2.10 10.37 2.47
CA ILE A 59 -2.49 9.52 3.59
C ILE A 59 -1.50 9.77 4.72
N THR A 60 -1.74 10.83 5.49
CA THR A 60 -0.90 11.12 6.64
C THR A 60 -1.21 10.17 7.79
N ASP A 61 -0.35 10.16 8.79
CA ASP A 61 -0.60 9.41 10.03
C ASP A 61 -1.70 10.04 10.92
N GLY A 62 -2.28 11.15 10.46
CA GLY A 62 -3.48 11.76 11.04
C GLY A 62 -4.77 11.02 10.70
N ILE A 63 -4.78 10.18 9.66
CA ILE A 63 -5.92 9.33 9.30
C ILE A 63 -5.74 7.98 10.01
N LYS A 64 -6.57 7.71 11.01
CA LYS A 64 -6.49 6.51 11.83
C LYS A 64 -7.75 5.66 11.69
N ALA A 65 -7.56 4.36 11.77
CA ALA A 65 -8.61 3.37 11.96
C ALA A 65 -8.18 2.43 13.07
N ASN A 66 -9.09 2.05 13.96
CA ASN A 66 -8.78 1.23 15.14
C ASN A 66 -7.62 1.82 15.97
N GLN A 67 -7.57 3.16 16.11
CA GLN A 67 -6.50 3.92 16.78
C GLN A 67 -5.11 3.86 16.12
N GLU A 68 -4.97 3.18 14.99
CA GLU A 68 -3.71 3.07 14.25
C GLU A 68 -3.76 3.89 12.96
N PRO A 69 -2.70 4.64 12.62
CA PRO A 69 -2.66 5.35 11.35
C PRO A 69 -2.65 4.40 10.15
N VAL A 70 -3.57 4.63 9.20
CA VAL A 70 -3.87 3.65 8.15
C VAL A 70 -2.73 3.46 7.14
N ILE A 71 -1.85 4.45 6.98
CA ILE A 71 -0.70 4.36 6.07
C ILE A 71 0.25 3.20 6.40
N TYR A 72 0.42 2.87 7.69
CA TYR A 72 1.32 1.79 8.09
C TYR A 72 0.82 0.41 7.66
N PRO A 73 -0.40 -0.05 8.05
CA PRO A 73 -0.90 -1.35 7.61
C PRO A 73 -1.07 -1.44 6.09
N ILE A 74 -1.31 -0.32 5.37
CA ILE A 74 -1.33 -0.29 3.90
C ILE A 74 0.05 -0.68 3.34
N ILE A 75 1.11 0.00 3.78
CA ILE A 75 2.47 -0.24 3.26
C ILE A 75 3.00 -1.59 3.75
N GLU A 76 2.73 -1.98 4.98
CA GLU A 76 3.14 -3.26 5.55
C GLU A 76 2.56 -4.45 4.79
N GLU A 77 1.28 -4.40 4.41
CA GLU A 77 0.65 -5.44 3.60
C GLU A 77 1.27 -5.49 2.19
N ALA A 78 1.53 -4.32 1.57
CA ALA A 78 2.20 -4.26 0.27
C ALA A 78 3.63 -4.84 0.33
N LEU A 79 4.40 -4.52 1.37
CA LEU A 79 5.72 -5.11 1.63
C LEU A 79 5.61 -6.61 1.91
N HIS A 80 4.59 -7.05 2.64
CA HIS A 80 4.35 -8.47 2.89
C HIS A 80 4.13 -9.22 1.58
N ARG A 81 3.25 -8.72 0.72
CA ARG A 81 2.98 -9.30 -0.60
C ARG A 81 4.22 -9.31 -1.48
N TYR A 82 4.95 -8.20 -1.56
CA TYR A 82 6.24 -8.14 -2.25
C TYR A 82 7.20 -9.23 -1.74
N SER A 83 7.31 -9.39 -0.41
CA SER A 83 8.21 -10.38 0.20
C SER A 83 7.88 -11.83 -0.15
N GLN A 84 6.60 -12.16 -0.37
CA GLN A 84 6.17 -13.50 -0.79
C GLN A 84 6.70 -13.86 -2.17
N LEU A 85 6.87 -12.87 -3.06
CA LEU A 85 7.41 -13.07 -4.41
C LEU A 85 8.94 -12.94 -4.46
N VAL A 86 9.56 -12.29 -3.47
CA VAL A 86 11.02 -12.25 -3.29
C VAL A 86 11.55 -13.57 -2.71
N PHE A 87 10.90 -14.09 -1.67
CA PHE A 87 11.37 -15.25 -0.91
C PHE A 87 10.54 -16.51 -1.18
N HIS A 88 10.12 -16.69 -2.44
CA HIS A 88 9.27 -17.80 -2.84
C HIS A 88 9.90 -19.17 -2.52
N GLU A 89 9.05 -20.16 -2.20
CA GLU A 89 9.45 -21.48 -1.70
C GLU A 89 10.40 -22.23 -2.65
N GLN A 90 10.35 -21.91 -3.95
CA GLN A 90 11.18 -22.53 -4.99
C GLN A 90 12.61 -21.96 -5.09
N ARG A 91 13.03 -21.08 -4.16
CA ARG A 91 14.37 -20.44 -4.09
C ARG A 91 14.76 -19.54 -5.27
N GLU A 92 13.90 -19.40 -6.28
CA GLU A 92 14.04 -18.42 -7.35
C GLU A 92 13.08 -17.25 -7.11
N LYS A 93 13.59 -16.02 -7.28
CA LYS A 93 12.78 -14.81 -7.24
C LYS A 93 11.89 -14.77 -8.48
N TYR A 94 10.64 -14.35 -8.32
CA TYR A 94 9.84 -13.97 -9.49
C TYR A 94 10.47 -12.79 -10.23
N GLU A 95 10.18 -12.68 -11.53
CA GLU A 95 10.63 -11.54 -12.34
C GLU A 95 10.17 -10.21 -11.74
N ASP A 96 10.99 -9.17 -11.93
CA ASP A 96 10.75 -7.83 -11.38
C ASP A 96 9.34 -7.29 -11.66
N PRO A 97 8.77 -7.42 -12.88
CA PRO A 97 7.41 -6.93 -13.16
C PRO A 97 6.34 -7.58 -12.27
N ALA A 98 6.46 -8.88 -11.98
CA ALA A 98 5.51 -9.58 -11.12
C ALA A 98 5.63 -9.11 -9.67
N ARG A 99 6.86 -8.93 -9.18
CA ARG A 99 7.14 -8.46 -7.80
C ARG A 99 6.64 -7.03 -7.58
N ILE A 100 7.02 -6.13 -8.49
CA ILE A 100 6.61 -4.72 -8.46
C ILE A 100 5.09 -4.61 -8.65
N GLY A 101 4.51 -5.38 -9.58
CA GLY A 101 3.07 -5.43 -9.81
C GLY A 101 2.31 -5.86 -8.56
N ALA A 102 2.75 -6.91 -7.86
CA ALA A 102 2.13 -7.35 -6.61
C ALA A 102 2.19 -6.28 -5.51
N PHE A 103 3.32 -5.57 -5.40
CA PHE A 103 3.44 -4.44 -4.47
C PHE A 103 2.43 -3.33 -4.78
N LEU A 104 2.37 -2.88 -6.05
CA LEU A 104 1.47 -1.81 -6.50
C LEU A 104 0.00 -2.18 -6.37
N GLU A 105 -0.39 -3.37 -6.84
CA GLU A 105 -1.75 -3.90 -6.74
C GLU A 105 -2.23 -3.90 -5.28
N THR A 106 -1.37 -4.38 -4.38
CA THR A 106 -1.68 -4.44 -2.95
C THR A 106 -1.77 -3.04 -2.35
N LEU A 107 -0.84 -2.14 -2.70
CA LEU A 107 -0.84 -0.76 -2.20
C LEU A 107 -2.14 -0.02 -2.58
N ILE A 108 -2.58 -0.16 -3.83
CA ILE A 108 -3.82 0.43 -4.33
C ILE A 108 -5.03 -0.21 -3.64
N THR A 109 -5.09 -1.54 -3.60
CA THR A 109 -6.21 -2.27 -3.00
C THR A 109 -6.38 -1.95 -1.52
N GLU A 110 -5.30 -1.97 -0.73
CA GLU A 110 -5.37 -1.65 0.69
C GLU A 110 -5.68 -0.17 0.92
N THR A 111 -5.19 0.73 0.07
CA THR A 111 -5.54 2.16 0.13
C THR A 111 -7.03 2.37 -0.10
N CYS A 112 -7.58 1.80 -1.18
CA CYS A 112 -9.01 1.87 -1.49
C CYS A 112 -9.87 1.26 -0.38
N ARG A 113 -9.44 0.12 0.18
CA ARG A 113 -10.11 -0.53 1.31
C ARG A 113 -10.06 0.32 2.58
N ALA A 114 -8.89 0.89 2.90
CA ALA A 114 -8.67 1.65 4.12
C ALA A 114 -9.37 3.01 4.09
N LEU A 115 -9.55 3.63 2.93
CA LEU A 115 -10.22 4.93 2.81
C LEU A 115 -11.68 4.81 2.39
N GLU A 116 -12.19 3.60 2.17
CA GLU A 116 -13.53 3.33 1.62
C GLU A 116 -13.79 4.14 0.33
N VAL A 117 -12.79 4.20 -0.56
CA VAL A 117 -12.86 4.93 -1.84
C VAL A 117 -12.87 3.97 -3.03
N GLN A 118 -13.50 4.43 -4.11
CA GLN A 118 -13.48 3.77 -5.41
C GLN A 118 -12.60 4.54 -6.38
N ILE A 119 -12.06 3.83 -7.37
CA ILE A 119 -11.37 4.41 -8.51
C ILE A 119 -12.40 4.57 -9.62
N VAL A 120 -12.40 5.73 -10.28
CA VAL A 120 -13.31 6.01 -11.40
C VAL A 120 -12.46 6.40 -12.60
N ASP A 121 -12.73 5.81 -13.75
CA ASP A 121 -12.08 6.17 -15.00
C ASP A 121 -12.69 7.45 -15.61
N SER A 122 -12.20 7.84 -16.79
CA SER A 122 -12.74 9.02 -17.50
C SER A 122 -14.13 8.79 -18.12
N GLY A 123 -14.54 7.54 -18.32
CA GLY A 123 -15.85 7.15 -18.82
C GLY A 123 -16.94 7.13 -17.74
N GLY A 124 -16.54 7.18 -16.47
CA GLY A 124 -17.44 7.09 -15.32
C GLY A 124 -17.60 5.66 -14.78
N ASP A 125 -16.87 4.69 -15.34
CA ASP A 125 -16.82 3.33 -14.84
C ASP A 125 -15.97 3.29 -13.56
N SER A 126 -16.42 2.52 -12.57
CA SER A 126 -15.81 2.51 -11.24
C SER A 126 -15.34 1.13 -10.81
N TRP A 127 -14.14 1.08 -10.24
CA TRP A 127 -13.62 -0.08 -9.53
C TRP A 127 -13.60 0.16 -8.03
N SER A 128 -14.06 -0.84 -7.28
CA SER A 128 -13.92 -0.90 -5.84
C SER A 128 -13.42 -2.27 -5.42
N VAL A 129 -12.86 -2.34 -4.21
CA VAL A 129 -12.37 -3.60 -3.63
C VAL A 129 -13.48 -4.64 -3.48
N ASP A 130 -14.72 -4.19 -3.32
CA ASP A 130 -15.90 -5.06 -3.18
C ASP A 130 -16.42 -5.62 -4.51
N SER A 131 -15.90 -5.15 -5.65
CA SER A 131 -16.28 -5.66 -6.99
C SER A 131 -15.90 -7.13 -7.21
N GLY A 132 -14.94 -7.65 -6.43
CA GLY A 132 -14.42 -9.01 -6.57
C GLY A 132 -13.43 -9.20 -7.73
N GLU A 133 -13.27 -8.19 -8.58
CA GLU A 133 -12.28 -8.13 -9.65
C GLU A 133 -10.99 -7.46 -9.14
N SER A 134 -9.81 -7.95 -9.57
CA SER A 134 -8.54 -7.29 -9.23
C SER A 134 -8.39 -5.97 -10.00
N PHE A 135 -7.72 -4.99 -9.40
CA PHE A 135 -7.56 -3.67 -10.04
C PHE A 135 -6.84 -3.79 -11.37
N SER A 136 -5.79 -4.60 -11.44
CA SER A 136 -5.06 -4.93 -12.67
C SER A 136 -5.96 -5.52 -13.78
N LEU A 137 -6.93 -6.38 -13.45
CA LEU A 137 -7.84 -6.95 -14.44
C LEU A 137 -8.81 -5.88 -14.96
N TRP A 138 -9.38 -5.10 -14.04
CA TRP A 138 -10.25 -3.98 -14.39
C TRP A 138 -9.53 -2.96 -15.28
N LEU A 139 -8.32 -2.54 -14.90
CA LEU A 139 -7.49 -1.58 -15.63
C LEU A 139 -7.14 -2.08 -17.05
N SER A 140 -6.98 -3.39 -17.24
CA SER A 140 -6.70 -3.95 -18.57
C SER A 140 -7.83 -3.76 -19.59
N SER A 141 -9.05 -3.50 -19.10
CA SER A 141 -10.23 -3.18 -19.92
C SER A 141 -10.61 -1.70 -19.90
N HIS A 142 -9.97 -0.89 -19.04
CA HIS A 142 -10.24 0.55 -18.84
C HIS A 142 -8.93 1.36 -18.76
N PRO A 143 -8.14 1.46 -19.85
CA PRO A 143 -6.83 2.12 -19.86
C PRO A 143 -6.87 3.65 -19.81
#